data_AF-A0A947B156-F1
#
_entry.id   AF-A0A947B156-F1
#
_cell.length_a   1.000
_cell.length_b   1.000
_cell.length_c   1.000
_cell.angle_alpha   90.00
_cell.angle_beta   90.00
_cell.angle_gamma   90.00
#
_symmetry.space_group_name_H-M   'P 1'
#
loop_
_entity.id
_entity.type
_entity.pdbx_description
1 polymer ?
#
loop_
_entity_poly.entity_id
_entity_poly.type
_entity_poly.pdbx_seq_one_letter_code
_entity_poly.pdbx_strand_id
1 'polypeptide(L)'
;MEGAIAVFIPIVMFLIIGLIAVTAIYYRSRERQMLIEKGLSASEIKEFFKQRRDPFWLMKIGIISIFFGIGLGIGLMSGPEETREIVTPTTIFIFTGLGFVIANVLGNKFRKKYELEEKVGN
;
A
#
# COMPACT_ATOMS: atom_id res chain seq x y z
N MET A 1 -21.92 -20.35 -23.40
CA MET A 1 -22.10 -18.95 -22.91
C MET A 1 -21.05 -18.55 -21.87
N GLU A 2 -20.27 -19.47 -21.30
CA GLU A 2 -19.29 -19.17 -20.22
C GLU A 2 -18.03 -18.41 -20.71
N GLY A 3 -17.56 -18.68 -21.93
CA GLY A 3 -16.35 -18.04 -22.46
C GLY A 3 -16.47 -16.52 -22.70
N ALA A 4 -17.67 -16.01 -22.96
CA ALA A 4 -17.89 -14.56 -23.12
C ALA A 4 -17.75 -13.80 -21.79
N ILE A 5 -18.15 -14.43 -20.68
CA ILE A 5 -18.06 -13.85 -19.34
C ILE A 5 -16.60 -13.77 -18.88
N ALA A 6 -15.80 -14.80 -19.18
CA ALA A 6 -14.38 -14.86 -18.81
C ALA A 6 -13.54 -13.73 -19.43
N VAL A 7 -13.86 -13.31 -20.67
CA VAL A 7 -13.17 -12.21 -21.36
C VAL A 7 -13.66 -10.84 -20.88
N PHE A 8 -14.91 -10.75 -20.42
CA PHE A 8 -15.50 -9.49 -19.97
C PHE A 8 -14.90 -9.00 -18.64
N ILE A 9 -14.57 -9.92 -17.73
CA ILE A 9 -13.99 -9.61 -16.40
C ILE A 9 -12.71 -8.76 -16.50
N PRO A 10 -11.66 -9.15 -17.23
CA PRO A 10 -10.43 -8.35 -17.31
C PRO A 10 -10.65 -7.02 -18.04
N ILE A 11 -11.54 -6.95 -19.02
CA ILE A 11 -11.84 -5.72 -19.77
C ILE A 11 -12.50 -4.69 -18.85
N VAL A 12 -13.54 -5.09 -18.10
CA VAL A 12 -14.24 -4.20 -17.16
C VAL A 12 -13.28 -3.76 -16.04
N MET A 13 -12.45 -4.67 -15.54
CA MET A 13 -11.43 -4.34 -14.54
C MET A 13 -10.45 -3.28 -15.04
N PHE A 14 -9.95 -3.42 -16.28
CA PHE A 14 -9.03 -2.46 -16.87
C PHE A 14 -9.68 -1.09 -17.08
N LEU A 15 -10.95 -1.05 -17.48
CA LEU A 15 -11.70 0.20 -17.62
C LEU A 15 -11.91 0.91 -16.28
N ILE A 16 -12.26 0.18 -15.22
CA ILE A 16 -12.45 0.77 -13.89
C ILE A 16 -11.12 1.33 -13.36
N ILE A 17 -10.04 0.56 -13.44
CA ILE A 17 -8.70 0.99 -13.00
C ILE A 17 -8.26 2.22 -13.81
N GLY A 18 -8.44 2.17 -15.14
CA GLY A 18 -8.13 3.28 -16.04
C GLY A 18 -8.92 4.55 -15.70
N LEU A 19 -10.22 4.42 -15.44
CA LEU A 19 -11.07 5.53 -15.04
C LEU A 19 -10.58 6.16 -13.73
N ILE A 20 -10.35 5.34 -12.69
CA ILE A 20 -9.85 5.83 -11.40
C ILE A 20 -8.50 6.54 -11.57
N ALA A 21 -7.59 5.99 -12.37
CA ALA A 21 -6.27 6.57 -12.62
C ALA A 21 -6.39 7.93 -13.33
N VAL A 22 -7.19 8.01 -14.40
CA VAL A 22 -7.43 9.26 -15.13
C VAL A 22 -8.07 10.32 -14.24
N THR A 23 -9.10 9.94 -13.47
CA THR A 23 -9.77 10.84 -12.53
C THR A 23 -8.81 11.34 -11.45
N ALA A 24 -7.97 10.47 -10.88
CA ALA A 24 -6.97 10.85 -9.89
C ALA A 24 -5.91 11.81 -10.45
N ILE A 25 -5.44 11.59 -11.68
CA ILE A 25 -4.50 12.50 -12.37
C ILE A 25 -5.17 13.84 -12.67
N TYR A 26 -6.42 13.82 -13.14
CA TYR A 26 -7.19 15.01 -13.43
C TYR A 26 -7.37 15.90 -12.19
N TYR A 27 -7.77 15.31 -11.06
CA TYR A 27 -7.90 16.05 -9.80
C TYR A 27 -6.56 16.65 -9.33
N ARG A 28 -5.46 15.88 -9.36
CA ARG A 28 -4.13 16.42 -9.04
C ARG A 28 -3.71 17.57 -9.93
N SER A 29 -4.06 17.52 -11.22
CA SER A 29 -3.75 18.59 -12.17
C SER A 29 -4.56 19.86 -11.87
N ARG A 30 -5.85 19.72 -11.54
CA ARG A 30 -6.70 20.85 -11.16
C ARG A 30 -6.30 21.48 -9.84
N GLU A 31 -5.92 20.69 -8.84
CA GLU A 31 -5.43 21.19 -7.56
C GLU A 31 -4.22 22.12 -7.76
N ARG A 32 -3.27 21.73 -8.62
CA ARG A 32 -2.09 22.56 -8.94
C ARG A 32 -2.47 23.85 -9.64
N GLN A 33 -3.41 23.81 -10.59
CA GLN A 33 -3.88 25.01 -11.30
C GLN A 33 -4.57 25.99 -10.36
N MET A 34 -5.44 25.51 -9.47
CA MET A 34 -6.12 26.35 -8.49
C MET A 34 -5.15 27.02 -7.50
N LEU A 35 -4.04 26.37 -7.15
CA LEU A 35 -3.03 26.96 -6.26
C LEU A 35 -2.23 28.08 -6.97
N ILE A 36 -1.97 27.92 -8.26
CA ILE A 36 -1.33 28.95 -9.10
C ILE A 36 -2.27 30.16 -9.26
N GLU A 37 -3.56 29.93 -9.52
CA GLU A 37 -4.58 30.99 -9.63
C GLU A 37 -4.76 31.78 -8.33
N LYS A 38 -4.52 31.14 -7.17
CA LYS A 38 -4.54 31.79 -5.85
C LYS A 38 -3.27 32.56 -5.51
N GLY A 39 -2.29 32.63 -6.41
CA GLY A 39 -1.09 33.47 -6.27
C GLY A 39 0.04 32.86 -5.44
N LEU A 40 0.02 31.55 -5.16
CA LEU A 40 1.13 30.86 -4.50
C LEU A 40 2.32 30.76 -5.48
N SER A 41 3.52 31.11 -5.00
CA SER A 41 4.73 30.98 -5.82
C SER A 41 5.00 29.49 -6.13
N ALA A 42 5.54 29.20 -7.31
CA ALA A 42 5.91 27.84 -7.71
C ALA A 42 6.85 27.16 -6.70
N SER A 43 7.66 27.93 -5.97
CA SER A 43 8.49 27.50 -4.85
C SER A 43 7.70 27.04 -3.63
N GLU A 44 6.68 27.79 -3.21
CA GLU A 44 5.83 27.42 -2.07
C GLU A 44 4.95 26.21 -2.39
N ILE A 45 4.46 26.10 -3.63
CA ILE A 45 3.74 24.92 -4.10
C ILE A 45 4.65 23.69 -4.06
N LYS A 46 5.90 23.82 -4.50
CA LYS A 46 6.87 22.71 -4.46
C LYS A 46 7.19 22.28 -3.03
N GLU A 47 7.21 23.22 -2.09
CA GLU A 47 7.43 22.94 -0.67
C GLU A 47 6.21 22.29 -0.01
N PHE A 48 4.99 22.73 -0.32
CA PHE A 48 3.74 22.09 0.10
C PHE A 48 3.60 20.66 -0.45
N PHE A 49 3.98 20.44 -1.70
CA PHE A 49 3.98 19.11 -2.34
C PHE A 49 5.26 18.31 -2.09
N LYS A 50 6.21 18.81 -1.29
CA LYS A 50 7.35 18.04 -0.78
C LYS A 50 6.82 17.10 0.30
N GLN A 51 5.97 16.17 -0.13
CA GLN A 51 5.40 15.14 0.70
C GLN A 51 6.58 14.40 1.33
N ARG A 52 6.73 14.54 2.65
CA ARG A 52 7.68 13.78 3.49
C ARG A 52 7.45 12.30 3.19
N ARG A 53 8.21 11.78 2.22
CA ARG A 53 8.10 10.39 1.81
C ARG A 53 8.56 9.59 3.00
N ASP A 54 7.62 8.90 3.62
CA ASP A 54 7.81 8.14 4.82
C ASP A 54 8.98 7.16 4.64
N PRO A 55 10.15 7.40 5.26
CA PRO A 55 11.36 6.63 4.96
C PRO A 55 11.22 5.16 5.37
N PHE A 56 10.25 4.84 6.23
CA PHE A 56 10.01 3.50 6.74
C PHE A 56 8.90 2.74 5.99
N TRP A 57 8.33 3.30 4.92
CA TRP A 57 7.28 2.64 4.14
C TRP A 57 7.73 1.30 3.55
N LEU A 58 8.96 1.26 3.00
CA LEU A 58 9.56 0.04 2.45
C LEU A 58 9.77 -1.04 3.53
N MET A 59 10.17 -0.65 4.74
CA MET A 59 10.35 -1.57 5.86
C MET A 59 9.01 -2.17 6.30
N LYS A 60 7.95 -1.36 6.37
CA LYS A 60 6.60 -1.85 6.70
C LYS A 60 6.14 -2.90 5.68
N ILE A 61 6.33 -2.64 4.38
CA ILE A 61 6.01 -3.60 3.32
C ILE A 61 6.84 -4.88 3.47
N GLY A 62 8.16 -4.76 3.70
CA GLY A 62 9.04 -5.91 3.85
C GLY A 62 8.61 -6.86 4.98
N ILE A 63 8.26 -6.31 6.14
CA ILE A 63 7.76 -7.10 7.27
C ILE A 63 6.46 -7.82 6.89
N ILE A 64 5.49 -7.10 6.32
CA ILE A 64 4.19 -7.69 5.92
C ILE A 64 4.40 -8.82 4.91
N SER A 65 5.28 -8.63 3.92
CA SER A 65 5.59 -9.65 2.90
C SER A 65 6.22 -10.92 3.49
N ILE A 66 7.08 -10.80 4.50
CA ILE A 66 7.67 -11.96 5.18
C ILE A 66 6.58 -12.76 5.91
N PHE A 67 5.74 -12.09 6.69
CA PHE A 67 4.65 -12.74 7.41
C PHE A 67 3.61 -13.37 6.46
N PHE A 68 3.32 -12.72 5.34
CA PHE A 68 2.51 -13.30 4.26
C PHE A 68 3.14 -14.57 3.68
N GLY A 69 4.45 -14.55 3.39
CA GLY A 69 5.17 -15.72 2.90
C GLY A 69 5.16 -16.88 3.90
N ILE A 70 5.31 -16.60 5.20
CA ILE A 70 5.22 -17.61 6.26
C ILE A 70 3.81 -18.18 6.35
N GLY A 71 2.78 -17.33 6.34
CA GLY A 71 1.37 -17.76 6.39
C GLY A 71 0.97 -18.61 5.19
N LEU A 72 1.47 -18.26 4.00
CA LEU A 72 1.33 -19.08 2.80
C LEU A 72 2.08 -20.41 2.92
N GLY A 73 3.33 -20.40 3.35
CA GLY A 73 4.15 -21.60 3.49
C GLY A 73 3.52 -22.62 4.42
N ILE A 74 3.07 -22.17 5.60
CA ILE A 74 2.39 -23.04 6.59
C ILE A 74 1.06 -23.54 6.04
N GLY A 75 0.29 -22.68 5.38
CA GLY A 75 -0.97 -23.05 4.74
C GLY A 75 -0.79 -24.16 3.70
N LEU A 76 0.18 -23.99 2.81
CA LEU A 76 0.48 -24.98 1.78
C LEU A 76 1.07 -26.27 2.35
N MET A 77 1.78 -26.23 3.49
CA MET A 77 2.30 -27.45 4.13
C MET A 77 1.22 -28.21 4.94
N SER A 78 0.02 -27.67 5.10
CA SER A 78 -1.03 -28.22 5.96
C SER A 78 -1.80 -29.39 5.34
N GLY A 79 -1.19 -30.58 5.26
CA GLY A 79 -1.93 -31.84 5.14
C GLY A 79 -2.81 -32.02 3.87
N PRO A 80 -3.87 -32.85 3.93
CA PRO A 80 -4.73 -33.19 2.79
C PRO A 80 -5.43 -31.99 2.15
N GLU A 81 -5.73 -32.09 0.85
CA GLU A 81 -6.36 -31.02 0.02
C GLU A 81 -7.58 -30.36 0.69
N GLU A 82 -8.51 -31.15 1.25
CA GLU A 82 -9.71 -30.62 1.92
C GLU A 82 -9.39 -29.72 3.13
N THR A 83 -8.30 -30.02 3.84
CA THR A 83 -7.86 -29.23 4.99
C THR A 83 -7.12 -27.98 4.52
N ARG A 84 -6.35 -28.08 3.43
CA ARG A 84 -5.60 -26.96 2.85
C ARG A 84 -6.50 -25.82 2.38
N GLU A 85 -7.66 -26.13 1.80
CA GLU A 85 -8.59 -25.11 1.31
C GLU A 85 -9.06 -24.14 2.40
N ILE A 86 -9.18 -24.64 3.64
CA ILE A 86 -9.62 -23.85 4.79
C ILE A 86 -8.43 -23.29 5.57
N VAL A 87 -7.39 -24.11 5.78
CA VAL A 87 -6.24 -23.74 6.61
C VAL A 87 -5.39 -22.69 5.91
N THR A 88 -5.18 -22.78 4.59
CA THR A 88 -4.34 -21.84 3.82
C THR A 88 -4.80 -20.39 3.92
N PRO A 89 -6.06 -20.03 3.61
CA PRO A 89 -6.52 -18.65 3.77
C PRO A 89 -6.48 -18.23 5.25
N THR A 90 -6.80 -19.14 6.18
CA THR A 90 -6.79 -18.85 7.62
C THR A 90 -5.39 -18.50 8.13
N THR A 91 -4.36 -19.28 7.80
CA THR A 91 -2.98 -18.97 8.20
C THR A 91 -2.48 -17.70 7.54
N ILE A 92 -2.78 -17.45 6.27
CA ILE A 92 -2.41 -16.17 5.62
C ILE A 92 -3.00 -14.99 6.40
N PHE A 93 -4.30 -15.00 6.68
CA PHE A 93 -4.94 -13.90 7.39
C PHE A 93 -4.36 -13.69 8.79
N ILE A 94 -4.11 -14.76 9.54
CA ILE A 94 -3.54 -14.68 10.89
C ILE A 94 -2.10 -14.14 10.84
N PHE A 95 -1.23 -14.75 10.04
CA PHE A 95 0.18 -14.37 9.99
C PHE A 95 0.37 -12.98 9.37
N THR A 96 -0.29 -12.68 8.26
CA THR A 96 -0.26 -11.35 7.65
C THR A 96 -0.85 -10.30 8.58
N GLY A 97 -1.95 -10.59 9.28
CA GLY A 97 -2.53 -9.71 10.29
C GLY A 97 -1.53 -9.39 11.41
N LEU A 98 -0.82 -10.40 11.91
CA LEU A 98 0.25 -10.22 12.90
C LEU A 98 1.40 -9.36 12.34
N GLY A 99 1.77 -9.60 11.09
CA GLY A 99 2.78 -8.83 10.35
C GLY A 99 2.41 -7.35 10.24
N PHE A 100 1.14 -7.02 10.01
CA PHE A 100 0.66 -5.64 10.02
C PHE A 100 0.82 -4.97 11.39
N VAL A 101 0.46 -5.67 12.47
CA VAL A 101 0.61 -5.14 13.84
C VAL A 101 2.08 -4.86 14.14
N ILE A 102 2.96 -5.82 13.87
CA ILE A 102 4.40 -5.70 14.11
C ILE A 102 5.01 -4.59 13.25
N ALA A 103 4.67 -4.54 11.96
CA ALA A 103 5.15 -3.51 11.03
C ALA A 103 4.75 -2.10 11.50
N ASN A 104 3.54 -1.94 12.03
CA ASN A 104 3.07 -0.66 12.51
C ASN A 104 3.77 -0.25 13.82
N VAL A 105 3.86 -1.16 14.80
CA VAL A 105 4.53 -0.88 16.09
C VAL A 105 6.01 -0.55 15.88
N LEU A 106 6.73 -1.39 15.12
CA LEU A 106 8.14 -1.15 14.82
C LEU A 106 8.32 0.11 13.98
N GLY A 107 7.54 0.27 12.91
CA GLY A 107 7.62 1.44 12.04
C GLY A 107 7.38 2.75 12.79
N ASN A 108 6.45 2.78 13.75
CA ASN A 108 6.21 3.97 14.57
C ASN A 108 7.34 4.22 15.57
N LYS A 109 7.92 3.17 16.15
CA LYS A 109 9.08 3.29 17.05
C LYS A 109 10.31 3.85 16.32
N PHE A 110 10.62 3.32 15.13
CA PHE A 110 11.76 3.77 14.33
C PHE A 110 11.55 5.18 13.77
N ARG A 111 10.32 5.52 13.35
CA ARG A 111 10.00 6.89 12.93
C ARG A 111 10.22 7.90 14.05
N LYS A 112 9.72 7.62 15.24
CA LYS A 112 9.89 8.53 16.39
C LYS A 112 11.36 8.75 16.73
N LYS A 113 12.19 7.71 16.62
CA LYS A 113 13.64 7.82 16.82
C LYS A 113 14.31 8.66 15.73
N TYR A 114 13.96 8.43 14.47
CA TYR A 114 14.48 9.20 13.33
C TYR A 114 14.12 10.69 13.41
N GLU A 115 12.86 11.01 13.76
CA GLU A 115 12.42 12.41 13.95
C GLU A 115 13.13 13.10 15.13
N LEU A 116 13.52 12.36 16.16
CA LEU A 116 14.31 12.89 17.28
C LEU A 116 15.76 13.16 16.89
N GLU A 117 16.39 12.25 16.14
CA GLU A 117 17.77 12.43 15.64
C GLU A 117 17.85 13.57 14.61
N GLU A 118 16.87 13.70 13.71
CA GLU A 118 16.78 14.82 12.75
C GLU A 118 16.66 16.19 13.47
N LYS A 119 15.98 16.25 14.62
CA LYS A 119 15.80 17.48 15.40
C LYS A 119 16.99 17.85 16.30
N VAL A 120 17.86 16.90 16.62
CA VAL A 120 19.05 17.13 17.47
C VAL A 120 20.30 17.42 16.64
N GLY A 121 20.33 16.96 15.38
CA GLY A 121 21.43 17.21 14.45
C GLY A 121 21.35 18.54 13.68
N ASN A 122 20.39 19.41 14.00
CA ASN A 122 20.15 20.72 13.38
C ASN A 122 19.98 21.79 14.46
#